data_AF-A0A5C2M9S9-F1
#
_entry.id   AF-A0A5C2M9S9-F1
#
_cell.length_a   1.000
_cell.length_b   1.000
_cell.length_c   1.000
_cell.angle_alpha   90.00
_cell.angle_beta   90.00
_cell.angle_gamma   90.00
#
_symmetry.space_group_name_H-M   'P 1'
#
loop_
_entity.id
_entity.type
_entity.pdbx_description
1 polymer ?
#
loop_
_entity_poly.entity_id
_entity_poly.type
_entity_poly.pdbx_seq_one_letter_code
_entity_poly.pdbx_strand_id
1 'polypeptide(L)'
;MTGRHLNQQRLQVFLYVTLMLGIALAAAKEYFYLNNGQGGQDWQIGAPQVDVIAAQPKRSLAEIRAFALQLVNRDRQLNGLPPLVADELLTEAAQRHAEDMLKRQYFSHTNPDGQSPMDRFIALGGRGGVGENIMEQKGTPGLVLNYKLIERFQKGWMYSEGHRQNILRPEFTRFGFGIALNTARGEVYAVQMFALPAQ
;
A
#
# COMPACT_ATOMS: atom_id res chain seq x y z
N MET A 1 -10.97 53.61 -24.10
CA MET A 1 -10.64 52.18 -24.37
C MET A 1 -9.93 51.47 -23.21
N THR A 2 -9.85 52.06 -22.00
CA THR A 2 -9.04 51.56 -20.88
C THR A 2 -9.79 50.65 -19.88
N GLY A 3 -11.12 50.73 -19.79
CA GLY A 3 -11.90 49.96 -18.79
C GLY A 3 -12.07 48.46 -19.06
N ARG A 4 -12.12 48.03 -20.33
CA ARG A 4 -12.28 46.60 -20.68
C ARG A 4 -11.02 45.78 -20.39
N HIS A 5 -9.84 46.36 -20.59
CA HIS A 5 -8.56 45.69 -20.32
C HIS A 5 -8.30 45.48 -18.83
N LEU A 6 -8.63 46.45 -17.96
CA LEU A 6 -8.52 46.27 -16.50
C LEU A 6 -9.46 45.17 -15.97
N ASN A 7 -10.67 45.06 -16.51
CA ASN A 7 -11.61 44.02 -16.10
C ASN A 7 -11.16 42.60 -16.53
N GLN A 8 -10.56 42.46 -17.71
CA GLN A 8 -10.00 41.17 -18.15
C GLN A 8 -8.80 40.74 -17.31
N GLN A 9 -7.90 41.66 -16.97
CA GLN A 9 -6.75 41.36 -16.09
C GLN A 9 -7.20 40.99 -14.67
N ARG A 10 -8.19 41.70 -14.11
CA ARG A 10 -8.76 41.36 -12.79
C ARG A 10 -9.45 39.99 -12.79
N LEU A 11 -10.17 39.66 -13.86
CA LEU A 11 -10.83 38.36 -14.00
C LEU A 11 -9.81 37.22 -14.15
N GLN A 12 -8.75 37.42 -14.94
CA GLN A 12 -7.66 36.45 -15.05
C GLN A 12 -6.93 36.24 -13.72
N VAL A 13 -6.55 37.31 -13.02
CA VAL A 13 -5.89 37.20 -11.70
C VAL A 13 -6.82 36.49 -10.71
N PHE A 14 -8.12 36.79 -10.71
CA PHE A 14 -9.10 36.13 -9.85
C PHE A 14 -9.23 34.63 -10.17
N LEU A 15 -9.29 34.24 -11.45
CA LEU A 15 -9.28 32.84 -11.90
C LEU A 15 -7.99 32.11 -11.51
N TYR A 16 -6.83 32.76 -11.66
CA TYR A 16 -5.54 32.19 -11.25
C TYR A 16 -5.46 32.00 -9.73
N VAL A 17 -5.91 32.99 -8.94
CA VAL A 17 -5.90 32.90 -7.47
C VAL A 17 -6.86 31.82 -6.97
N THR A 18 -8.06 31.72 -7.54
CA THR A 18 -9.02 30.66 -7.18
C THR A 18 -8.54 29.28 -7.60
N LEU A 19 -7.91 29.13 -8.78
CA LEU A 19 -7.28 27.88 -9.20
C LEU A 19 -6.15 27.47 -8.24
N MET A 20 -5.27 28.41 -7.87
CA MET A 20 -4.16 28.15 -6.95
C MET A 20 -4.62 27.84 -5.52
N LEU A 21 -5.66 28.51 -5.01
CA LEU A 21 -6.27 28.15 -3.72
C LEU A 21 -6.91 26.75 -3.76
N GLY A 22 -7.59 26.41 -4.86
CA GLY A 22 -8.16 25.07 -5.06
C GLY A 22 -7.11 23.97 -5.05
N ILE A 23 -5.97 24.21 -5.72
CA ILE A 23 -4.82 23.30 -5.73
C ILE A 23 -4.21 23.19 -4.32
N ALA A 24 -4.06 24.30 -3.60
CA ALA A 24 -3.51 24.30 -2.25
C ALA A 24 -4.40 23.56 -1.23
N LEU A 25 -5.73 23.71 -1.30
CA LEU A 25 -6.69 23.00 -0.45
C LEU A 25 -6.73 21.49 -0.73
N ALA A 26 -6.67 21.10 -2.00
CA ALA A 26 -6.56 19.69 -2.38
C ALA A 26 -5.24 19.07 -1.88
N ALA A 27 -4.12 19.78 -2.04
CA ALA A 27 -2.81 19.35 -1.54
C ALA A 27 -2.76 19.25 -0.01
N ALA A 28 -3.39 20.18 0.71
CA ALA A 28 -3.48 20.13 2.18
C ALA A 28 -4.28 18.92 2.65
N LYS A 29 -5.44 18.64 2.04
CA LYS A 29 -6.24 17.45 2.33
C LYS A 29 -5.42 16.18 2.10
N GLU A 30 -4.79 16.06 0.94
CA GLU A 30 -3.91 14.94 0.57
C GLU A 30 -2.74 14.74 1.54
N TYR A 31 -2.11 15.83 2.00
CA TYR A 31 -1.03 15.81 2.97
C TYR A 31 -1.47 15.19 4.32
N PHE A 32 -2.66 15.52 4.80
CA PHE A 32 -3.22 14.88 6.01
C PHE A 32 -3.50 13.38 5.82
N TYR A 33 -3.93 12.96 4.61
CA TYR A 33 -4.18 11.54 4.33
C TYR A 33 -2.90 10.72 4.28
N LEU A 34 -1.80 11.29 3.79
CA LEU A 34 -0.51 10.62 3.76
C LEU A 34 0.18 10.62 5.11
N ASN A 35 -0.06 11.59 6.00
CA ASN A 35 0.61 11.60 7.30
C ASN A 35 0.34 10.30 8.09
N ASN A 36 1.40 9.53 8.31
CA ASN A 36 1.33 8.25 9.02
C ASN A 36 1.23 8.41 10.54
N GLY A 37 1.54 9.58 11.11
CA GLY A 37 1.66 9.74 12.55
C GLY A 37 2.97 9.17 13.09
N GLN A 38 3.05 8.96 14.41
CA GLN A 38 4.27 8.48 15.09
C GLN A 38 4.22 7.01 15.52
N GLY A 39 3.05 6.37 15.45
CA GLY A 39 2.84 5.00 15.96
C GLY A 39 2.15 4.98 17.33
N GLY A 40 2.44 3.94 18.12
CA GLY A 40 1.89 3.71 19.46
C GLY A 40 2.95 3.91 20.56
N GLN A 41 2.67 3.39 21.76
CA GLN A 41 3.59 3.53 22.90
C GLN A 41 4.88 2.74 22.73
N ASP A 42 4.81 1.60 22.04
CA ASP A 42 5.83 0.56 21.95
C ASP A 42 6.21 0.20 20.50
N TRP A 43 5.66 0.92 19.52
CA TRP A 43 6.00 0.75 18.11
C TRP A 43 5.93 2.07 17.35
N GLN A 44 6.74 2.17 16.30
CA GLN A 44 6.84 3.34 15.43
C GLN A 44 6.39 3.01 14.01
N ILE A 45 5.90 4.03 13.30
CA ILE A 45 5.67 3.99 11.84
C ILE A 45 6.41 5.15 11.20
N GLY A 46 7.04 4.89 10.06
CA GLY A 46 7.78 5.93 9.37
C GLY A 46 6.88 6.92 8.65
N ALA A 47 7.41 8.13 8.46
CA ALA A 47 6.81 9.12 7.58
C ALA A 47 6.67 8.56 6.15
N PRO A 48 5.71 9.10 5.36
CA PRO A 48 5.57 8.76 3.95
C PRO A 48 6.88 8.90 3.19
N GLN A 49 7.18 7.94 2.32
CA GLN A 49 8.39 7.91 1.50
C GLN A 49 8.24 8.72 0.21
N VAL A 50 7.02 9.15 -0.13
CA VAL A 50 6.71 9.91 -1.34
C VAL A 50 5.85 11.12 -0.98
N ASP A 51 6.10 12.24 -1.67
CA ASP A 51 5.22 13.39 -1.57
C ASP A 51 3.89 13.16 -2.30
N VAL A 52 2.93 14.07 -2.05
CA VAL A 52 1.57 14.01 -2.63
C VAL A 52 1.58 13.93 -4.15
N ILE A 53 2.51 14.59 -4.83
CA ILE A 53 2.57 14.64 -6.29
C ILE A 53 3.15 13.33 -6.84
N ALA A 54 4.28 12.87 -6.28
CA ALA A 54 4.95 11.64 -6.70
C ALA A 54 4.12 10.38 -6.40
N ALA A 55 3.22 10.44 -5.43
CA ALA A 55 2.40 9.32 -4.97
C ALA A 55 1.23 8.96 -5.90
N GLN A 56 0.81 9.89 -6.76
CA GLN A 56 -0.44 9.83 -7.54
C GLN A 56 -0.35 9.04 -8.85
N PRO A 57 0.72 9.18 -9.67
CA PRO A 57 0.79 8.51 -10.96
C PRO A 57 0.64 6.99 -10.86
N LYS A 58 0.04 6.41 -11.89
CA LYS A 58 -0.06 4.94 -12.03
C LYS A 58 1.35 4.33 -12.07
N ARG A 59 1.52 3.23 -11.35
CA ARG A 59 2.78 2.49 -11.24
C ARG A 59 2.63 1.08 -11.80
N SER A 60 3.74 0.53 -12.26
CA SER A 60 3.86 -0.88 -12.61
C SER A 60 3.79 -1.75 -11.34
N LEU A 61 3.50 -3.04 -11.53
CA LEU A 61 3.49 -3.99 -10.42
C LEU A 61 4.88 -4.18 -9.79
N ALA A 62 5.94 -4.08 -10.60
CA ALA A 62 7.32 -4.17 -10.11
C ALA A 62 7.68 -3.00 -9.19
N GLU A 63 7.36 -1.76 -9.59
CA GLU A 63 7.53 -0.56 -8.75
C GLU A 63 6.77 -0.69 -7.44
N ILE A 64 5.55 -1.21 -7.48
CA ILE A 64 4.69 -1.35 -6.30
C ILE A 64 5.23 -2.38 -5.32
N ARG A 65 5.74 -3.52 -5.81
CA ARG A 65 6.36 -4.54 -4.96
C ARG A 65 7.63 -4.02 -4.28
N ALA A 66 8.48 -3.33 -5.04
CA ALA A 66 9.68 -2.70 -4.50
C ALA A 66 9.32 -1.66 -3.42
N PHE A 67 8.29 -0.84 -3.69
CA PHE A 67 7.83 0.17 -2.75
C PHE A 67 7.20 -0.46 -1.50
N ALA A 68 6.39 -1.52 -1.62
CA ALA A 68 5.84 -2.24 -0.47
C ALA A 68 6.95 -2.80 0.44
N LEU A 69 8.00 -3.39 -0.14
CA LEU A 69 9.17 -3.84 0.63
C LEU A 69 9.89 -2.67 1.32
N GLN A 70 10.07 -1.55 0.61
CA GLN A 70 10.69 -0.34 1.19
C GLN A 70 9.90 0.15 2.42
N LEU A 71 8.57 0.20 2.34
CA LEU A 71 7.74 0.65 3.46
C LEU A 71 7.80 -0.30 4.66
N VAL A 72 7.74 -1.60 4.42
CA VAL A 72 7.89 -2.62 5.48
C VAL A 72 9.26 -2.50 6.15
N ASN A 73 10.33 -2.36 5.36
CA ASN A 73 11.68 -2.24 5.90
C ASN A 73 11.93 -0.91 6.62
N ARG A 74 11.31 0.19 6.17
CA ARG A 74 11.29 1.47 6.90
C ARG A 74 10.72 1.27 8.29
N ASP A 75 9.55 0.66 8.38
CA ASP A 75 8.87 0.48 9.66
C ASP A 75 9.65 -0.50 10.56
N ARG A 76 10.18 -1.59 10.01
CA ARG A 76 11.06 -2.51 10.76
C ARG A 76 12.31 -1.82 11.31
N GLN A 77 12.99 -1.02 10.50
CA GLN A 77 14.20 -0.31 10.93
C GLN A 77 13.92 0.66 12.08
N LEU A 78 12.81 1.39 12.03
CA LEU A 78 12.39 2.30 13.12
C LEU A 78 12.09 1.57 14.42
N ASN A 79 11.74 0.28 14.34
CA ASN A 79 11.51 -0.58 15.50
C ASN A 79 12.73 -1.46 15.83
N GLY A 80 13.92 -1.12 15.31
CA GLY A 80 15.18 -1.80 15.65
C GLY A 80 15.34 -3.21 15.05
N LEU A 81 14.56 -3.54 14.02
CA LEU A 81 14.58 -4.86 13.38
C LEU A 81 15.36 -4.86 12.08
N PRO A 82 15.98 -6.00 11.71
CA PRO A 82 16.67 -6.13 10.42
C PRO A 82 15.66 -6.06 9.25
N PRO A 83 16.09 -5.54 8.09
CA PRO A 83 15.26 -5.50 6.90
C PRO A 83 14.99 -6.91 6.38
N LEU A 84 13.80 -7.10 5.80
CA LEU A 84 13.44 -8.29 5.04
C LEU A 84 14.03 -8.23 3.63
N VAL A 85 14.22 -9.41 3.05
CA VAL A 85 14.67 -9.58 1.66
C VAL A 85 13.50 -10.07 0.81
N ALA A 86 13.35 -9.52 -0.40
CA ALA A 86 12.35 -9.98 -1.35
C ALA A 86 12.51 -11.48 -1.64
N ASP A 87 11.39 -12.19 -1.73
CA ASP A 87 11.33 -13.60 -2.10
C ASP A 87 10.28 -13.80 -3.20
N GLU A 88 10.71 -14.42 -4.30
CA GLU A 88 9.89 -14.59 -5.50
C GLU A 88 8.74 -15.57 -5.27
N LEU A 89 8.96 -16.63 -4.50
CA LEU A 89 7.93 -17.64 -4.20
C LEU A 89 6.85 -17.06 -3.28
N LEU A 90 7.23 -16.27 -2.26
CA LEU A 90 6.26 -15.52 -1.45
C LEU A 90 5.50 -14.51 -2.28
N THR A 91 6.18 -13.81 -3.19
CA THR A 91 5.56 -12.82 -4.08
C THR A 91 4.53 -13.48 -5.00
N GLU A 92 4.85 -14.63 -5.56
CA GLU A 92 3.93 -15.38 -6.40
C GLU A 92 2.74 -15.94 -5.62
N ALA A 93 2.96 -16.53 -4.43
CA ALA A 93 1.88 -17.00 -3.56
C ALA A 93 0.92 -15.85 -3.18
N ALA A 94 1.47 -14.71 -2.77
CA ALA A 94 0.71 -13.51 -2.43
C ALA A 94 -0.09 -12.98 -3.63
N GLN A 95 0.52 -12.95 -4.82
CA GLN A 95 -0.14 -12.47 -6.04
C GLN A 95 -1.31 -13.36 -6.44
N ARG A 96 -1.10 -14.68 -6.46
CA ARG A 96 -2.15 -15.66 -6.78
C ARG A 96 -3.33 -15.55 -5.80
N HIS A 97 -3.05 -15.33 -4.51
CA HIS A 97 -4.10 -15.17 -3.51
C HIS A 97 -4.89 -13.87 -3.66
N ALA A 98 -4.21 -12.75 -3.95
CA ALA A 98 -4.88 -11.48 -4.23
C ALA A 98 -5.81 -11.59 -5.45
N GLU A 99 -5.34 -12.26 -6.51
CA GLU A 99 -6.12 -12.51 -7.72
C GLU A 99 -7.30 -13.45 -7.46
N ASP A 100 -7.11 -14.49 -6.64
CA ASP A 100 -8.17 -15.42 -6.27
C ASP A 100 -9.27 -14.74 -5.46
N MET A 101 -8.90 -13.95 -4.44
CA MET A 101 -9.83 -13.12 -3.67
C MET A 101 -10.63 -12.18 -4.56
N LEU A 102 -9.97 -11.49 -5.50
CA LEU A 102 -10.65 -10.63 -6.47
C LEU A 102 -11.58 -11.41 -7.41
N LYS A 103 -11.13 -12.56 -7.92
CA LYS A 103 -11.88 -13.34 -8.91
C LYS A 103 -13.12 -13.99 -8.29
N ARG A 104 -12.96 -14.58 -7.11
CA ARG A 104 -14.00 -15.36 -6.41
C ARG A 104 -14.76 -14.55 -5.35
N GLN A 105 -14.42 -13.27 -5.20
CA GLN A 105 -15.13 -12.30 -4.36
C GLN A 105 -15.22 -12.74 -2.88
N TYR A 106 -14.08 -13.10 -2.31
CA TYR A 106 -13.96 -13.44 -0.88
C TYR A 106 -12.79 -12.68 -0.25
N PHE A 107 -12.81 -12.57 1.08
CA PHE A 107 -11.73 -11.97 1.85
C PHE A 107 -11.40 -12.85 3.05
N SER A 108 -10.33 -13.66 2.92
CA SER A 108 -9.93 -14.66 3.91
C SER A 108 -8.49 -15.08 3.68
N HIS A 109 -7.80 -15.48 4.76
CA HIS A 109 -6.47 -16.10 4.68
C HIS A 109 -6.50 -17.49 4.04
N THR A 110 -7.56 -18.25 4.29
CA THR A 110 -7.80 -19.56 3.69
C THR A 110 -8.69 -19.39 2.48
N ASN A 111 -8.26 -19.91 1.33
CA ASN A 111 -9.07 -19.84 0.11
C ASN A 111 -10.27 -20.81 0.18
N PRO A 112 -11.28 -20.69 -0.70
CA PRO A 112 -12.46 -21.56 -0.63
C PRO A 112 -12.18 -23.04 -0.96
N ASP A 113 -10.98 -23.36 -1.44
CA ASP A 113 -10.51 -24.74 -1.63
C ASP A 113 -9.80 -25.30 -0.37
N GLY A 114 -9.79 -24.53 0.73
CA GLY A 114 -9.23 -24.92 2.02
C GLY A 114 -7.72 -24.67 2.18
N GLN A 115 -7.06 -24.04 1.20
CA GLN A 115 -5.62 -23.81 1.24
C GLN A 115 -5.28 -22.58 2.09
N SER A 116 -4.46 -22.81 3.12
CA SER A 116 -3.87 -21.76 3.96
C SER A 116 -2.73 -21.02 3.24
N PRO A 117 -2.21 -19.91 3.81
CA PRO A 117 -1.02 -19.23 3.24
C PRO A 117 0.19 -20.17 3.14
N MET A 118 0.34 -21.08 4.10
CA MET A 118 1.40 -22.10 4.09
C MET A 118 1.23 -23.06 2.92
N ASP A 119 0.02 -23.59 2.72
CA ASP A 119 -0.26 -24.54 1.63
C ASP A 119 0.03 -23.92 0.26
N ARG A 120 -0.35 -22.64 0.08
CA ARG A 120 -0.06 -21.89 -1.15
C ARG A 120 1.44 -21.70 -1.37
N PHE A 121 2.21 -21.43 -0.31
CA PHE A 121 3.66 -21.27 -0.41
C PHE A 121 4.38 -22.59 -0.69
N ILE A 122 4.01 -23.67 0.00
CA ILE A 122 4.56 -25.01 -0.20
C ILE A 122 4.26 -25.53 -1.61
N ALA A 123 3.07 -25.26 -2.15
CA ALA A 123 2.70 -25.65 -3.51
C ALA A 123 3.62 -25.05 -4.60
N LEU A 124 4.32 -23.95 -4.29
CA LEU A 124 5.33 -23.34 -5.16
C LEU A 124 6.76 -23.80 -4.85
N GLY A 125 6.94 -24.76 -3.94
CA GLY A 125 8.26 -25.25 -3.50
C GLY A 125 8.85 -24.47 -2.32
N GLY A 126 8.07 -23.56 -1.71
CA GLY A 126 8.48 -22.83 -0.50
C GLY A 126 8.65 -23.72 0.72
N ARG A 127 9.47 -23.29 1.68
CA ARG A 127 9.78 -24.03 2.92
C ARG A 127 9.84 -23.07 4.12
N GLY A 128 9.55 -23.61 5.31
CA GLY A 128 9.59 -22.85 6.57
C GLY A 128 8.25 -22.22 6.94
N GLY A 129 8.19 -21.62 8.14
CA GLY A 129 7.00 -20.94 8.67
C GLY A 129 6.67 -19.65 7.89
N VAL A 130 5.39 -19.37 7.66
CA VAL A 130 4.93 -18.15 6.98
C VAL A 130 3.94 -17.35 7.82
N GLY A 131 3.89 -16.04 7.59
CA GLY A 131 2.84 -15.13 8.06
C GLY A 131 2.20 -14.41 6.87
N GLU A 132 0.96 -13.93 7.05
CA GLU A 132 0.22 -13.22 6.01
C GLU A 132 -0.55 -12.04 6.58
N ASN A 133 -0.49 -10.89 5.91
CA ASN A 133 -1.44 -9.80 6.07
C ASN A 133 -2.25 -9.64 4.78
N ILE A 134 -3.56 -9.42 4.90
CA ILE A 134 -4.43 -9.15 3.76
C ILE A 134 -5.13 -7.80 3.93
N MET A 135 -5.49 -7.16 2.83
CA MET A 135 -6.23 -5.90 2.80
C MET A 135 -7.26 -5.93 1.69
N GLU A 136 -8.47 -5.45 1.97
CA GLU A 136 -9.52 -5.24 0.99
C GLU A 136 -9.92 -3.77 0.97
N GLN A 137 -10.14 -3.23 -0.23
CA GLN A 137 -10.83 -1.98 -0.43
C GLN A 137 -11.86 -2.15 -1.54
N LYS A 138 -13.09 -1.66 -1.32
CA LYS A 138 -14.19 -1.69 -2.30
C LYS A 138 -14.81 -0.30 -2.49
N GLY A 139 -15.61 -0.14 -3.53
CA GLY A 139 -16.43 1.06 -3.74
C GLY A 139 -15.65 2.31 -4.13
N THR A 140 -14.48 2.17 -4.76
CA THR A 140 -13.69 3.31 -5.27
C THR A 140 -13.47 3.23 -6.79
N PRO A 141 -14.51 3.44 -7.63
CA PRO A 141 -14.34 3.39 -9.09
C PRO A 141 -13.24 4.34 -9.58
N GLY A 142 -12.49 3.91 -10.60
CA GLY A 142 -11.39 4.71 -11.15
C GLY A 142 -10.10 4.64 -10.34
N LEU A 143 -10.03 3.82 -9.28
CA LEU A 143 -8.77 3.62 -8.55
C LEU A 143 -7.69 3.06 -9.49
N VAL A 144 -6.48 3.56 -9.29
CA VAL A 144 -5.29 3.08 -9.99
C VAL A 144 -4.28 2.57 -8.99
N LEU A 145 -3.43 1.66 -9.48
CA LEU A 145 -2.29 1.20 -8.73
C LEU A 145 -1.24 2.31 -8.66
N ASN A 146 -1.02 2.89 -7.48
CA ASN A 146 -0.06 3.98 -7.25
C ASN A 146 0.54 3.91 -5.85
N TYR A 147 1.57 4.70 -5.56
CA TYR A 147 2.25 4.65 -4.26
C TYR A 147 1.38 5.13 -3.10
N LYS A 148 0.45 6.06 -3.35
CA LYS A 148 -0.52 6.50 -2.35
C LYS A 148 -1.38 5.35 -1.80
N LEU A 149 -1.82 4.44 -2.69
CA LEU A 149 -2.56 3.24 -2.31
C LEU A 149 -1.74 2.35 -1.37
N ILE A 150 -0.46 2.17 -1.67
CA ILE A 150 0.44 1.29 -0.92
C ILE A 150 0.83 1.89 0.44
N GLU A 151 1.12 3.19 0.53
CA GLU A 151 1.30 3.89 1.81
C GLU A 151 0.06 3.73 2.71
N ARG A 152 -1.13 3.92 2.14
CA ARG A 152 -2.38 3.76 2.90
C ARG A 152 -2.55 2.33 3.43
N PHE A 153 -2.23 1.32 2.63
CA PHE A 153 -2.33 -0.07 3.05
C PHE A 153 -1.28 -0.41 4.12
N GLN A 154 -0.04 0.04 3.94
CA GLN A 154 0.99 -0.10 4.96
C GLN A 154 0.58 0.54 6.28
N LYS A 155 0.07 1.79 6.24
CA LYS A 155 -0.47 2.46 7.42
C LYS A 155 -1.59 1.64 8.05
N GLY A 156 -2.54 1.14 7.25
CA GLY A 156 -3.63 0.29 7.74
C GLY A 156 -3.14 -0.97 8.46
N TRP A 157 -2.16 -1.67 7.90
CA TRP A 157 -1.56 -2.84 8.55
C TRP A 157 -0.81 -2.46 9.82
N MET A 158 0.03 -1.42 9.79
CA MET A 158 0.78 -0.98 10.96
C MET A 158 -0.11 -0.50 12.10
N TYR A 159 -1.30 0.06 11.83
CA TYR A 159 -2.25 0.46 12.89
C TYR A 159 -3.13 -0.70 13.40
N SER A 160 -3.08 -1.87 12.77
CA SER A 160 -3.81 -3.06 13.20
C SER A 160 -2.86 -4.00 13.94
N GLU A 161 -3.09 -4.23 15.24
CA GLU A 161 -2.19 -5.03 16.10
C GLU A 161 -1.81 -6.38 15.47
N GLY A 162 -2.78 -7.18 15.02
CA GLY A 162 -2.50 -8.50 14.43
C GLY A 162 -1.66 -8.42 13.15
N HIS A 163 -1.89 -7.43 12.29
CA HIS A 163 -1.08 -7.25 11.08
C HIS A 163 0.31 -6.69 11.38
N ARG A 164 0.39 -5.75 12.34
CA ARG A 164 1.64 -5.17 12.82
C ARG A 164 2.55 -6.23 13.44
N GLN A 165 2.01 -7.19 14.18
CA GLN A 165 2.77 -8.31 14.73
C GLN A 165 3.50 -9.10 13.65
N ASN A 166 2.89 -9.32 12.48
CA ASN A 166 3.60 -9.95 11.34
C ASN A 166 4.72 -9.06 10.80
N ILE A 167 4.45 -7.77 10.57
CA ILE A 167 5.45 -6.82 10.02
C ILE A 167 6.67 -6.70 10.95
N LEU A 168 6.43 -6.62 12.26
CA LEU A 168 7.44 -6.42 13.30
C LEU A 168 7.90 -7.73 13.95
N ARG A 169 7.61 -8.88 13.34
CA ARG A 169 8.11 -10.16 13.85
C ARG A 169 9.62 -10.27 13.61
N PRO A 170 10.46 -10.43 14.65
CA PRO A 170 11.91 -10.46 14.48
C PRO A 170 12.41 -11.67 13.69
N GLU A 171 11.74 -12.81 13.79
CA GLU A 171 12.20 -14.06 13.17
C GLU A 171 11.96 -14.11 11.66
N PHE A 172 11.10 -13.25 11.10
CA PHE A 172 10.92 -13.19 9.65
C PHE A 172 12.11 -12.50 8.97
N THR A 173 12.54 -13.09 7.85
CA THR A 173 13.67 -12.60 7.05
C THR A 173 13.32 -12.40 5.57
N ARG A 174 12.18 -12.92 5.12
CA ARG A 174 11.73 -12.89 3.73
C ARG A 174 10.38 -12.20 3.60
N PHE A 175 10.16 -11.57 2.45
CA PHE A 175 8.95 -10.81 2.15
C PHE A 175 8.48 -11.05 0.71
N GLY A 176 7.17 -11.19 0.54
CA GLY A 176 6.51 -11.18 -0.76
C GLY A 176 5.27 -10.29 -0.76
N PHE A 177 4.95 -9.71 -1.92
CA PHE A 177 3.80 -8.81 -2.05
C PHE A 177 2.99 -9.09 -3.31
N GLY A 178 1.68 -9.25 -3.10
CA GLY A 178 0.69 -9.45 -4.16
C GLY A 178 -0.40 -8.40 -4.11
N ILE A 179 -0.90 -8.00 -5.26
CA ILE A 179 -2.04 -7.06 -5.34
C ILE A 179 -2.84 -7.29 -6.62
N ALA A 180 -4.16 -7.28 -6.49
CA ALA A 180 -5.10 -7.40 -7.60
C ALA A 180 -6.15 -6.29 -7.48
N LEU A 181 -6.54 -5.69 -8.59
CA LEU A 181 -7.55 -4.65 -8.62
C LEU A 181 -8.53 -4.80 -9.77
N ASN A 182 -9.76 -4.37 -9.54
CA ASN A 182 -10.75 -4.09 -10.58
C ASN A 182 -11.06 -2.59 -10.53
N THR A 183 -10.48 -1.82 -11.45
CA THR A 183 -10.65 -0.36 -11.53
C THR A 183 -12.10 0.06 -11.78
N ALA A 184 -12.86 -0.71 -12.57
CA ALA A 184 -14.23 -0.37 -12.91
C ALA A 184 -15.17 -0.53 -11.70
N ARG A 185 -15.04 -1.63 -10.96
CA ARG A 185 -15.80 -1.88 -9.71
C ARG A 185 -15.21 -1.14 -8.50
N GLY A 186 -13.97 -0.66 -8.62
CA GLY A 186 -13.28 0.01 -7.53
C GLY A 186 -12.89 -0.93 -6.40
N GLU A 187 -12.42 -2.12 -6.75
CA GLU A 187 -12.03 -3.18 -5.81
C GLU A 187 -10.51 -3.38 -5.83
N VAL A 188 -9.91 -3.62 -4.66
CA VAL A 188 -8.50 -3.98 -4.49
C VAL A 188 -8.39 -5.04 -3.41
N TYR A 189 -7.55 -6.02 -3.66
CA TYR A 189 -7.08 -6.99 -2.68
C TYR A 189 -5.55 -6.95 -2.68
N ALA A 190 -4.94 -6.79 -1.51
CA ALA A 190 -3.49 -6.81 -1.36
C ALA A 190 -3.07 -7.80 -0.28
N VAL A 191 -1.90 -8.41 -0.46
CA VAL A 191 -1.37 -9.47 0.38
C VAL A 191 0.11 -9.20 0.65
N GLN A 192 0.50 -9.16 1.92
CA GLN A 192 1.90 -9.30 2.35
C GLN A 192 2.10 -10.72 2.85
N MET A 193 3.16 -11.38 2.39
CA MET A 193 3.60 -12.64 2.95
C MET A 193 5.01 -12.50 3.53
N PHE A 194 5.24 -13.18 4.64
CA PHE A 194 6.49 -13.19 5.37
C PHE A 194 6.92 -14.63 5.57
N ALA A 195 8.23 -14.91 5.60
CA ALA A 195 8.72 -16.24 5.97
C ALA A 195 9.89 -16.19 6.94
N LEU A 196 9.95 -17.24 7.76
CA LEU A 196 11.13 -17.60 8.52
C LEU A 196 12.25 -18.02 7.55
N PRO A 197 13.51 -18.00 7.97
CA PRO A 197 14.60 -18.61 7.22
C PRO A 197 14.26 -20.06 6.83
N ALA A 198 14.63 -20.46 5.62
CA ALA A 198 14.63 -21.87 5.26
C ALA A 198 15.62 -22.60 6.17
N GLN A 199 15.17 -23.69 6.78
CA GLN A 199 16.01 -24.61 7.57
C GLN A 199 16.76 -25.55 6.63
#